data_AF-A0A4R2KRC9-F1
#
_entry.id   AF-A0A4R2KRC9-F1
#
_cell.length_a   1.000
_cell.length_b   1.000
_cell.length_c   1.000
_cell.angle_alpha   90.00
_cell.angle_beta   90.00
_cell.angle_gamma   90.00
#
_symmetry.space_group_name_H-M   'P 1'
#
loop_
_entity.id
_entity.type
_entity.pdbx_description
1 polymer ?
#
loop_
_entity_poly.entity_id
_entity_poly.type
_entity_poly.pdbx_seq_one_letter_code
_entity_poly.pdbx_strand_id
1 'polypeptide(L)'
;MSSIDMSADSPRHGARALTILAGGMALAILAALAALALSLGRPLGAVAFLPFVLPVAFWVARSDMKTMKIPNRAVLALVAVFAAVGLVALPVEVWAWRWTHLAAILVLGFVMSSLRLIGAGDAKFAAAMAPFVALADIGSFLFLFSGVTLAAFAGHRLARRIPAVRRALPGWDSWERSDFPMGIALAGVLVAYLALSAAGLMASST
;
A
#
# COMPACT_ATOMS: atom_id res chain seq x y z
N MET A 1 21.59 -5.65 52.83
CA MET A 1 21.88 -5.58 51.38
C MET A 1 20.57 -5.72 50.62
N SER A 2 19.96 -4.60 50.23
CA SER A 2 18.82 -4.56 49.31
C SER A 2 19.33 -3.97 48.00
N SER A 3 19.66 -4.84 47.05
CA SER A 3 19.96 -4.44 45.67
C SER A 3 18.64 -4.10 44.99
N ILE A 4 18.35 -2.79 44.92
CA ILE A 4 17.31 -2.26 44.04
C ILE A 4 17.76 -2.58 42.61
N ASP A 5 16.97 -3.41 41.95
CA ASP A 5 17.17 -3.81 40.56
C ASP A 5 16.92 -2.59 39.65
N MET A 6 18.01 -1.96 39.23
CA MET A 6 18.04 -0.77 38.38
C MET A 6 18.20 -1.20 36.91
N SER A 7 17.33 -2.10 36.46
CA SER A 7 17.40 -2.68 35.12
C SER A 7 15.99 -2.79 34.54
N ALA A 8 15.63 -1.79 33.73
CA ALA A 8 14.73 -1.83 32.57
C ALA A 8 13.81 -0.61 32.48
N ASP A 9 14.37 0.60 32.38
CA ASP A 9 13.63 1.67 31.71
C ASP A 9 13.62 1.38 30.20
N SER A 10 12.42 1.30 29.66
CA SER A 10 12.06 0.56 28.45
C SER A 10 12.11 1.46 27.20
N PRO A 11 12.46 0.96 26.00
CA PRO A 11 12.50 1.71 24.73
C PRO A 11 11.12 2.21 24.20
N ARG A 12 10.10 2.28 25.06
CA ARG A 12 8.70 2.61 24.72
C ARG A 12 8.44 4.11 24.57
N HIS A 13 9.25 4.96 25.20
CA HIS A 13 9.07 6.42 25.15
C HIS A 13 9.39 7.00 23.76
N GLY A 14 10.49 6.57 23.13
CA GLY A 14 10.87 7.02 21.79
C GLY A 14 9.91 6.57 20.69
N ALA A 15 9.39 5.34 20.78
CA ALA A 15 8.43 4.82 19.80
C ALA A 15 7.09 5.60 19.82
N ARG A 16 6.61 5.99 21.00
CA ARG A 16 5.39 6.80 21.15
C ARG A 16 5.57 8.19 20.55
N ALA A 17 6.70 8.86 20.82
CA ALA A 17 7.01 10.16 20.24
C ALA A 17 7.06 10.12 18.71
N LEU A 18 7.73 9.11 18.13
CA LEU A 18 7.81 8.94 16.67
C LEU A 18 6.41 8.75 16.03
N THR A 19 5.54 8.00 16.71
CA THR A 19 4.17 7.73 16.22
C THR A 19 3.31 8.99 16.26
N ILE A 20 3.42 9.78 17.34
CA ILE A 20 2.71 11.06 17.48
C ILE A 20 3.19 12.06 16.43
N LEU A 21 4.50 12.16 16.21
CA LEU A 21 5.08 13.04 15.19
C LEU A 21 4.65 12.63 13.77
N ALA A 22 4.69 11.34 13.45
CA ALA A 22 4.23 10.84 12.15
C ALA A 22 2.74 11.08 11.93
N GLY A 23 1.91 10.88 12.97
CA GLY A 23 0.47 11.18 12.93
C GLY A 23 0.18 12.67 12.76
N GLY A 24 0.88 13.53 13.50
CA GLY A 24 0.77 14.98 13.37
C GLY A 24 1.17 15.48 11.98
N MET A 25 2.26 14.94 11.42
CA MET A 25 2.70 15.26 10.06
C MET A 25 1.68 14.80 9.01
N ALA A 26 1.13 13.59 9.15
CA ALA A 26 0.09 13.09 8.24
C ALA A 26 -1.17 13.98 8.26
N LEU A 27 -1.61 14.42 9.43
CA LEU A 27 -2.73 15.35 9.58
C LEU A 27 -2.43 16.73 8.99
N ALA A 28 -1.22 17.25 9.21
CA ALA A 28 -0.80 18.53 8.63
C ALA A 28 -0.76 18.48 7.10
N ILE A 29 -0.24 17.39 6.51
CA ILE A 29 -0.25 17.17 5.07
C ILE A 29 -1.70 17.09 4.56
N LEU A 30 -2.58 16.34 5.23
CA LEU A 30 -3.98 16.23 4.83
C LEU A 30 -4.70 17.58 4.88
N ALA A 31 -4.47 18.38 5.93
CA ALA A 31 -5.03 19.72 6.07
C ALA A 31 -4.52 20.67 4.97
N ALA A 32 -3.23 20.61 4.65
CA ALA A 32 -2.64 21.40 3.57
C ALA A 32 -3.23 21.01 2.20
N LEU A 33 -3.42 19.71 1.94
CA LEU A 33 -4.07 19.23 0.72
C LEU A 33 -5.55 19.67 0.66
N ALA A 34 -6.28 19.61 1.78
CA ALA A 34 -7.66 20.09 1.84
C ALA A 34 -7.76 21.59 1.54
N ALA A 35 -6.89 22.41 2.14
CA ALA A 35 -6.81 23.84 1.87
C ALA A 35 -6.47 24.14 0.41
N LEU A 36 -5.56 23.36 -0.19
CA LEU A 36 -5.22 23.46 -1.61
C LEU A 36 -6.38 23.08 -2.53
N ALA A 37 -7.14 22.03 -2.20
CA ALA A 37 -8.31 21.62 -2.97
C ALA A 37 -9.38 22.72 -2.97
N LEU A 38 -9.62 23.32 -1.80
CA LEU A 38 -10.55 24.44 -1.64
C LEU A 38 -10.09 25.69 -2.41
N SER A 39 -8.80 26.01 -2.39
CA SER A 39 -8.27 27.18 -3.11
C SER A 39 -8.27 27.01 -4.63
N LEU A 40 -8.09 25.78 -5.13
CA LEU A 40 -8.16 25.46 -6.55
C LEU A 40 -9.59 25.27 -7.07
N GLY A 41 -10.59 25.09 -6.19
CA GLY A 41 -11.98 24.83 -6.56
C GLY A 41 -12.20 23.49 -7.28
N ARG A 42 -11.27 22.54 -7.18
CA ARG A 42 -11.32 21.23 -7.84
C ARG A 42 -10.65 20.14 -7.01
N PRO A 43 -11.04 18.86 -7.16
CA PRO A 43 -10.39 17.75 -6.47
C PRO A 43 -8.92 17.60 -6.91
N LEU A 44 -8.06 17.16 -5.99
CA LEU A 44 -6.62 17.01 -6.25
C LEU A 44 -6.26 15.78 -7.10
N GLY A 45 -7.17 14.81 -7.20
CA GLY A 45 -6.93 13.57 -7.94
C GLY A 45 -5.87 12.66 -7.29
N ALA A 46 -5.23 11.83 -8.10
CA ALA A 46 -4.36 10.73 -7.64
C ALA A 46 -3.15 11.19 -6.79
N VAL A 47 -2.65 12.41 -7.02
CA VAL A 47 -1.45 12.94 -6.36
C VAL A 47 -1.62 13.04 -4.84
N ALA A 48 -2.84 13.30 -4.36
CA ALA A 48 -3.13 13.43 -2.94
C ALA A 48 -2.91 12.13 -2.17
N PHE A 49 -3.06 10.97 -2.82
CA PHE A 49 -2.88 9.66 -2.18
C PHE A 49 -1.40 9.27 -2.02
N LEU A 50 -0.52 9.68 -2.94
CA LEU A 50 0.88 9.26 -2.98
C LEU A 50 1.64 9.42 -1.64
N PRO A 51 1.61 10.56 -0.92
CA PRO A 51 2.36 10.71 0.32
C PRO A 51 1.93 9.72 1.42
N PHE A 52 0.69 9.23 1.36
CA PHE A 52 0.15 8.29 2.36
C PHE A 52 0.25 6.83 1.90
N VAL A 53 0.11 6.57 0.60
CA VAL A 53 0.21 5.22 0.03
C VAL A 53 1.65 4.73 -0.01
N LEU A 54 2.62 5.61 -0.30
CA LEU A 54 4.04 5.23 -0.41
C LEU A 54 4.59 4.54 0.85
N PRO A 55 4.40 5.06 2.07
CA PRO A 55 4.82 4.37 3.29
C PRO A 55 4.15 3.00 3.49
N VAL A 56 2.85 2.89 3.18
CA VAL A 56 2.09 1.64 3.31
C VAL A 56 2.57 0.61 2.28
N ALA A 57 2.78 1.04 1.03
CA ALA A 57 3.30 0.21 -0.05
C ALA A 57 4.71 -0.33 0.28
N PHE A 58 5.59 0.53 0.81
CA PHE A 58 6.92 0.11 1.26
C PHE A 58 6.84 -0.90 2.42
N TRP A 59 5.96 -0.66 3.39
CA TRP A 59 5.74 -1.60 4.50
C TRP A 59 5.26 -2.97 4.02
N VAL A 60 4.30 -2.99 3.10
CA VAL A 60 3.77 -4.23 2.49
C VAL A 60 4.88 -4.96 1.74
N ALA A 61 5.58 -4.27 0.83
CA ALA A 61 6.68 -4.84 0.05
C ALA A 61 7.76 -5.45 0.95
N ARG A 62 8.18 -4.74 2.00
CA ARG A 62 9.17 -5.24 2.96
C ARG A 62 8.66 -6.43 3.76
N SER A 63 7.43 -6.36 4.27
CA SER A 63 6.85 -7.44 5.09
C SER A 63 6.68 -8.72 4.28
N ASP A 64 6.23 -8.59 3.04
CA ASP A 64 6.00 -9.71 2.15
C ASP A 64 7.33 -10.34 1.71
N MET A 65 8.36 -9.55 1.42
CA MET A 65 9.70 -10.08 1.16
C MET A 65 10.30 -10.77 2.40
N LYS A 66 10.17 -10.16 3.59
CA LYS A 66 10.79 -10.70 4.81
C LYS A 66 10.08 -11.95 5.34
N THR A 67 8.75 -11.94 5.35
CA THR A 67 7.93 -12.95 6.06
C THR A 67 6.87 -13.62 5.18
N MET A 68 6.80 -13.26 3.89
CA MET A 68 5.80 -13.77 2.93
C MET A 68 4.36 -13.61 3.46
N LYS A 69 4.12 -12.49 4.16
CA LYS A 69 2.86 -12.14 4.79
C LYS A 69 2.60 -10.65 4.64
N ILE A 70 1.42 -10.33 4.13
CA ILE A 70 0.87 -8.97 4.13
C ILE A 70 0.17 -8.72 5.48
N PRO A 71 0.60 -7.72 6.28
CA PRO A 71 -0.01 -7.43 7.56
C PRO A 71 -1.42 -6.86 7.40
N ASN A 72 -2.40 -7.38 8.16
CA ASN A 72 -3.76 -6.82 8.17
C ASN A 72 -3.78 -5.32 8.52
N ARG A 73 -2.84 -4.87 9.36
CA ARG A 73 -2.70 -3.45 9.69
C ARG A 73 -2.35 -2.58 8.49
N ALA A 74 -1.56 -3.10 7.53
CA ALA A 74 -1.24 -2.37 6.31
C ALA A 74 -2.46 -2.29 5.36
N VAL A 75 -3.24 -3.38 5.27
CA VAL A 75 -4.51 -3.40 4.53
C VAL A 75 -5.49 -2.38 5.11
N LEU A 76 -5.68 -2.37 6.43
CA LEU A 76 -6.53 -1.40 7.12
C LEU A 76 -6.02 0.03 6.98
N ALA A 77 -4.70 0.24 7.02
CA ALA A 77 -4.11 1.55 6.77
C ALA A 77 -4.44 2.05 5.35
N LEU A 78 -4.37 1.19 4.35
CA LEU A 78 -4.71 1.57 2.98
C LEU A 78 -6.19 1.96 2.83
N VAL A 79 -7.09 1.20 3.48
CA VAL A 79 -8.52 1.55 3.54
C VAL A 79 -8.75 2.89 4.24
N ALA A 80 -8.07 3.14 5.37
CA ALA A 80 -8.16 4.40 6.09
C ALA A 80 -7.63 5.59 5.27
N VAL A 81 -6.56 5.38 4.50
CA VAL A 81 -6.06 6.37 3.55
C VAL A 81 -7.11 6.70 2.50
N PHE A 82 -7.77 5.70 1.91
CA PHE A 82 -8.85 5.96 0.96
C PHE A 82 -10.03 6.72 1.61
N ALA A 83 -10.41 6.35 2.83
CA ALA A 83 -11.50 7.00 3.55
C ALA A 83 -11.23 8.49 3.82
N ALA A 84 -10.04 8.82 4.34
CA ALA A 84 -9.71 10.18 4.72
C ALA A 84 -9.27 11.04 3.51
N VAL A 85 -8.30 10.54 2.74
CA VAL A 85 -7.70 11.30 1.63
C VAL A 85 -8.66 11.35 0.44
N GLY A 86 -9.47 10.30 0.23
CA GLY A 86 -10.40 10.23 -0.88
C GLY A 86 -11.47 11.33 -0.87
N LEU A 87 -11.88 11.81 0.30
CA LEU A 87 -12.82 12.94 0.43
C LEU A 87 -12.24 14.26 -0.11
N VAL A 88 -10.91 14.41 -0.08
CA VAL A 88 -10.21 15.58 -0.61
C VAL A 88 -9.79 15.36 -2.07
N ALA A 89 -9.45 14.11 -2.40
CA ALA A 89 -8.88 13.75 -3.67
C ALA A 89 -9.93 13.56 -4.79
N LEU A 90 -11.19 13.30 -4.46
CA LEU A 90 -12.24 12.92 -5.42
C LEU A 90 -13.55 13.68 -5.16
N PRO A 91 -14.41 13.85 -6.18
CA PRO A 91 -15.80 14.23 -5.97
C PRO A 91 -16.49 13.25 -5.02
N VAL A 92 -17.33 13.74 -4.11
CA VAL A 92 -17.96 12.93 -3.05
C VAL A 92 -18.75 11.75 -3.61
N GLU A 93 -19.45 11.95 -4.73
CA GLU A 93 -20.20 10.89 -5.41
C GLU A 93 -19.28 9.77 -5.92
N VAL A 94 -18.17 10.13 -6.57
CA VAL A 94 -17.17 9.17 -7.05
C VAL A 94 -16.54 8.44 -5.87
N TRP A 95 -16.15 9.16 -4.82
CA TRP A 95 -15.61 8.58 -3.60
C TRP A 95 -16.56 7.56 -2.97
N ALA A 96 -17.85 7.87 -2.88
CA ALA A 96 -18.87 6.97 -2.35
C ALA A 96 -19.00 5.69 -3.20
N TRP A 97 -19.06 5.81 -4.52
CA TRP A 97 -19.19 4.67 -5.44
C TRP A 97 -17.99 3.73 -5.40
N ARG A 98 -16.78 4.27 -5.23
CA ARG A 98 -15.54 3.46 -5.21
C ARG A 98 -15.44 2.51 -4.01
N TRP A 99 -16.24 2.68 -2.96
CA TRP A 99 -16.37 1.68 -1.90
C TRP A 99 -16.97 0.37 -2.39
N THR A 100 -17.79 0.41 -3.45
CA THR A 100 -18.32 -0.81 -4.07
C THR A 100 -17.22 -1.63 -4.75
N HIS A 101 -16.15 -0.99 -5.24
CA HIS A 101 -14.97 -1.70 -5.77
C HIS A 101 -14.32 -2.56 -4.69
N LEU A 102 -14.15 -2.02 -3.48
CA LEU A 102 -13.63 -2.78 -2.34
C LEU A 102 -14.53 -3.98 -2.05
N ALA A 103 -15.84 -3.77 -1.93
CA ALA A 103 -16.78 -4.84 -1.64
C ALA A 103 -16.74 -5.95 -2.71
N ALA A 104 -16.79 -5.57 -3.99
CA ALA A 104 -16.76 -6.50 -5.10
C ALA A 104 -15.45 -7.33 -5.14
N ILE A 105 -14.30 -6.67 -5.04
CA ILE A 105 -13.00 -7.36 -5.06
C ILE A 105 -12.77 -8.17 -3.79
N LEU A 106 -13.33 -7.76 -2.65
CA LEU A 106 -13.27 -8.55 -1.41
C LEU A 106 -14.04 -9.86 -1.55
N VAL A 107 -15.27 -9.81 -2.10
CA VAL A 107 -16.07 -11.03 -2.34
C VAL A 107 -15.36 -11.94 -3.35
N LEU A 108 -14.91 -11.40 -4.48
CA LEU A 108 -14.19 -12.16 -5.49
C LEU A 108 -12.90 -12.77 -4.93
N GLY A 109 -12.11 -11.98 -4.21
CA GLY A 109 -10.88 -12.41 -3.56
C GLY A 109 -11.12 -13.48 -2.49
N PHE A 110 -12.20 -13.37 -1.72
CA PHE A 110 -12.60 -14.38 -0.74
C PHE A 110 -12.95 -15.71 -1.40
N VAL A 111 -13.72 -15.69 -2.50
CA VAL A 111 -14.04 -16.91 -3.27
C VAL A 111 -12.77 -17.54 -3.83
N MET A 112 -11.91 -16.76 -4.51
CA MET A 112 -10.66 -17.27 -5.08
C MET A 112 -9.71 -17.82 -4.01
N SER A 113 -9.63 -17.19 -2.85
CA SER A 113 -8.79 -17.66 -1.74
C SER A 113 -9.35 -18.93 -1.09
N SER A 114 -10.68 -19.05 -0.97
CA SER A 114 -11.35 -20.27 -0.49
C SER A 114 -11.10 -21.46 -1.41
N LEU A 115 -10.98 -21.20 -2.71
CA LEU A 115 -10.58 -22.19 -3.73
C LEU A 115 -9.05 -22.41 -3.81
N ARG A 116 -8.25 -21.78 -2.93
CA ARG A 116 -6.79 -21.84 -2.90
C ARG A 116 -6.09 -21.36 -4.18
N LEU A 117 -6.75 -20.51 -4.97
CA LEU A 117 -6.17 -19.94 -6.20
C LEU A 117 -5.20 -18.80 -5.90
N ILE A 118 -5.50 -18.00 -4.86
CA ILE A 118 -4.68 -16.87 -4.43
C ILE A 118 -4.52 -16.83 -2.91
N GLY A 119 -3.44 -16.22 -2.44
CA GLY A 119 -3.19 -16.00 -1.01
C GLY A 119 -4.26 -15.10 -0.39
N ALA A 120 -4.71 -15.44 0.82
CA ALA A 120 -5.69 -14.63 1.54
C ALA A 120 -5.18 -13.21 1.86
N GLY A 121 -3.86 -13.05 2.02
CA GLY A 121 -3.24 -11.73 2.19
C GLY A 121 -3.35 -10.88 0.91
N ASP A 122 -2.99 -11.47 -0.22
CA ASP A 122 -3.05 -10.81 -1.54
C ASP A 122 -4.47 -10.41 -1.90
N ALA A 123 -5.45 -11.30 -1.65
CA ALA A 123 -6.86 -11.03 -1.85
C ALA A 123 -7.35 -9.79 -1.08
N LYS A 124 -6.99 -9.69 0.21
CA LYS A 124 -7.37 -8.57 1.07
C LYS A 124 -6.70 -7.27 0.64
N PHE A 125 -5.43 -7.34 0.26
CA PHE A 125 -4.70 -6.17 -0.24
C PHE A 125 -5.27 -5.69 -1.59
N ALA A 126 -5.58 -6.62 -2.50
CA ALA A 126 -6.23 -6.33 -3.77
C ALA A 126 -7.58 -5.63 -3.55
N ALA A 127 -8.37 -6.09 -2.57
CA ALA A 127 -9.62 -5.42 -2.20
C ALA A 127 -9.40 -4.00 -1.66
N ALA A 128 -8.39 -3.81 -0.81
CA ALA A 128 -8.08 -2.50 -0.24
C ALA A 128 -7.52 -1.50 -1.28
N MET A 129 -6.83 -1.97 -2.32
CA MET A 129 -6.34 -1.10 -3.40
C MET A 129 -7.40 -0.79 -4.46
N ALA A 130 -8.46 -1.58 -4.56
CA ALA A 130 -9.48 -1.44 -5.61
C ALA A 130 -10.15 -0.05 -5.68
N PRO A 131 -10.47 0.63 -4.55
CA PRO A 131 -11.02 1.99 -4.59
C PRO A 131 -10.06 3.06 -5.14
N PHE A 132 -8.75 2.78 -5.21
CA PHE A 132 -7.81 3.75 -5.78
C PHE A 132 -7.89 3.77 -7.30
N VAL A 133 -8.32 2.67 -7.93
CA VAL A 133 -8.39 2.51 -9.38
C VAL A 133 -9.73 3.01 -9.91
N ALA A 134 -9.70 3.91 -10.89
CA ALA A 134 -10.89 4.36 -11.58
C ALA A 134 -11.45 3.23 -12.47
N LEU A 135 -12.79 3.11 -12.54
CA LEU A 135 -13.45 2.09 -13.36
C LEU A 135 -13.04 2.21 -14.85
N ALA A 136 -12.93 3.45 -15.34
CA ALA A 136 -12.48 3.75 -16.70
C ALA A 136 -11.05 3.27 -17.00
N ASP A 137 -10.21 3.13 -15.98
CA ASP A 137 -8.81 2.74 -16.12
C ASP A 137 -8.57 1.24 -15.99
N ILE A 138 -9.60 0.40 -15.77
CA ILE A 138 -9.40 -1.03 -15.47
C ILE A 138 -8.51 -1.72 -16.52
N GLY A 139 -8.75 -1.49 -17.81
CA GLY A 139 -7.94 -2.11 -18.87
C GLY A 139 -6.45 -1.72 -18.77
N SER A 140 -6.18 -0.42 -18.65
CA SER A 140 -4.82 0.11 -18.50
C SER A 140 -4.17 -0.33 -17.19
N PHE A 141 -4.93 -0.42 -16.10
CA PHE A 141 -4.48 -0.92 -14.81
C PHE A 141 -4.09 -2.40 -14.89
N LEU A 142 -4.89 -3.25 -15.54
CA LEU A 142 -4.59 -4.67 -15.71
C LEU A 142 -3.36 -4.89 -16.61
N PHE A 143 -3.19 -4.07 -17.65
CA PHE A 143 -1.99 -4.07 -18.47
C PHE A 143 -0.75 -3.67 -17.66
N LEU A 144 -0.84 -2.57 -16.90
CA LEU A 144 0.23 -2.12 -16.00
C LEU A 144 0.55 -3.18 -14.94
N PHE A 145 -0.47 -3.79 -14.34
CA PHE A 145 -0.32 -4.86 -13.36
C PHE A 145 0.43 -6.05 -13.91
N SER A 146 0.14 -6.44 -15.15
CA SER A 146 0.85 -7.52 -15.83
C SER A 146 2.33 -7.18 -16.00
N GLY A 147 2.65 -5.98 -16.51
CA GLY A 147 4.02 -5.52 -16.68
C GLY A 147 4.80 -5.40 -15.37
N VAL A 148 4.19 -4.79 -14.35
CA VAL A 148 4.79 -4.66 -13.01
C VAL A 148 5.01 -6.02 -12.36
N THR A 149 4.08 -6.96 -12.51
CA THR A 149 4.25 -8.32 -11.97
C THR A 149 5.43 -9.03 -12.61
N LEU A 150 5.58 -8.97 -13.93
CA LEU A 150 6.74 -9.54 -14.63
C LEU A 150 8.05 -8.89 -14.19
N ALA A 151 8.09 -7.55 -14.09
CA ALA A 151 9.26 -6.81 -13.64
C ALA A 151 9.63 -7.14 -12.19
N ALA A 152 8.64 -7.19 -11.29
CA ALA A 152 8.82 -7.54 -9.88
C ALA A 152 9.28 -9.00 -9.72
N PHE A 153 8.71 -9.92 -10.50
CA PHE A 153 9.15 -11.32 -10.53
C PHE A 153 10.59 -11.45 -11.00
N ALA A 154 10.93 -10.90 -12.16
CA ALA A 154 12.28 -10.95 -12.71
C ALA A 154 13.29 -10.28 -11.75
N GLY A 155 12.96 -9.09 -11.25
CA GLY A 155 13.77 -8.34 -10.29
C GLY A 155 14.01 -9.13 -9.00
N HIS A 156 12.97 -9.74 -8.43
CA HIS A 156 13.11 -10.59 -7.25
C HIS A 156 14.01 -11.79 -7.50
N ARG A 157 13.80 -12.50 -8.62
CA ARG A 157 14.60 -13.70 -8.98
C ARG A 157 16.06 -13.34 -9.24
N LEU A 158 16.33 -12.19 -9.85
CA LEU A 158 17.69 -11.70 -10.04
C LEU A 158 18.33 -11.29 -8.70
N ALA A 159 17.63 -10.52 -7.87
CA ALA A 159 18.12 -10.10 -6.56
C ALA A 159 18.48 -11.29 -5.66
N ARG A 160 17.65 -12.34 -5.68
CA ARG A 160 17.91 -13.60 -4.96
C ARG A 160 19.19 -14.31 -5.41
N ARG A 161 19.66 -14.11 -6.64
CA ARG A 161 20.91 -14.70 -7.15
C ARG A 161 22.15 -13.92 -6.74
N ILE A 162 22.03 -12.70 -6.21
CA ILE A 162 23.16 -11.85 -5.86
C ILE A 162 23.56 -12.11 -4.40
N PRO A 163 24.75 -12.68 -4.11
CA PRO A 163 25.15 -13.02 -2.74
C PRO A 163 25.29 -11.79 -1.82
N ALA A 164 25.66 -10.63 -2.37
CA ALA A 164 25.73 -9.39 -1.61
C ALA A 164 24.37 -8.95 -1.07
N VAL A 165 23.30 -9.09 -1.88
CA VAL A 165 21.93 -8.73 -1.48
C VAL A 165 21.43 -9.67 -0.37
N ARG A 166 21.64 -10.99 -0.52
CA ARG A 166 21.26 -11.97 0.51
C ARG A 166 22.00 -11.76 1.83
N ARG A 167 23.28 -11.39 1.78
CA ARG A 167 24.07 -11.05 2.98
C ARG A 167 23.61 -9.77 3.66
N ALA A 168 23.17 -8.77 2.89
CA ALA A 168 22.64 -7.52 3.43
C ALA A 168 21.25 -7.69 4.08
N LEU A 169 20.46 -8.67 3.61
CA LEU A 169 19.10 -8.94 4.08
C LEU A 169 18.96 -10.41 4.52
N PRO A 170 19.67 -10.83 5.60
CA PRO A 170 19.64 -12.22 6.05
C PRO A 170 18.29 -12.56 6.68
N GLY A 171 17.89 -13.83 6.55
CA GLY A 171 16.69 -14.37 7.20
C GLY A 171 15.37 -13.88 6.61
N TRP A 172 15.34 -13.46 5.35
CA TRP A 172 14.10 -13.18 4.63
C TRP A 172 13.57 -14.44 3.97
N ASP A 173 12.31 -14.77 4.23
CA ASP A 173 11.67 -16.01 3.77
C ASP A 173 11.61 -16.10 2.23
N SER A 174 11.50 -14.96 1.53
CA SER A 174 11.43 -14.93 0.06
C SER A 174 12.72 -15.41 -0.62
N TRP A 175 13.85 -15.44 0.10
CA TRP A 175 15.12 -15.99 -0.39
C TRP A 175 15.20 -17.50 -0.34
N GLU A 176 14.35 -18.14 0.45
CA GLU A 176 14.38 -19.59 0.64
C GLU A 176 13.18 -20.25 -0.05
N ARG A 177 11.99 -19.66 0.05
CA ARG A 177 10.77 -20.20 -0.55
C ARG A 177 10.76 -20.12 -2.08
N SER A 178 10.08 -21.07 -2.73
CA SER A 178 9.86 -21.07 -4.18
C SER A 178 8.80 -20.05 -4.60
N ASP A 179 7.85 -19.75 -3.72
CA ASP A 179 6.74 -18.82 -3.95
C ASP A 179 7.23 -17.40 -4.25
N PHE A 180 6.43 -16.65 -5.00
CA PHE A 180 6.71 -15.25 -5.32
C PHE A 180 6.01 -14.33 -4.32
N PRO A 181 6.71 -13.36 -3.68
CA PRO A 181 6.08 -12.35 -2.84
C PRO A 181 5.22 -11.41 -3.69
N MET A 182 3.92 -11.66 -3.78
CA MET A 182 3.02 -10.84 -4.62
C MET A 182 2.85 -9.41 -4.08
N GLY A 183 3.11 -9.17 -2.80
CA GLY A 183 3.03 -7.86 -2.17
C GLY A 183 3.94 -6.82 -2.82
N ILE A 184 5.10 -7.21 -3.38
CA ILE A 184 5.95 -6.25 -4.12
C ILE A 184 5.31 -5.82 -5.44
N ALA A 185 4.61 -6.73 -6.13
CA ALA A 185 3.92 -6.42 -7.38
C ALA A 185 2.63 -5.63 -7.12
N LEU A 186 1.85 -6.01 -6.12
CA LEU A 186 0.61 -5.31 -5.75
C LEU A 186 0.88 -3.90 -5.22
N ALA A 187 1.86 -3.74 -4.31
CA ALA A 187 2.25 -2.43 -3.82
C ALA A 187 2.87 -1.58 -4.94
N GLY A 188 3.70 -2.19 -5.79
CA GLY A 188 4.33 -1.55 -6.93
C GLY A 188 3.33 -1.03 -7.95
N VAL A 189 2.34 -1.85 -8.35
CA VAL A 189 1.34 -1.44 -9.35
C VAL A 189 0.46 -0.32 -8.83
N LEU A 190 0.08 -0.35 -7.54
CA LEU A 190 -0.72 0.72 -6.95
C LEU A 190 0.03 2.05 -6.99
N VAL A 191 1.30 2.06 -6.58
CA VAL A 191 2.14 3.28 -6.63
C VAL A 191 2.34 3.74 -8.07
N ALA A 192 2.65 2.82 -8.99
CA ALA A 192 2.85 3.15 -10.40
C ALA A 192 1.58 3.74 -11.03
N TYR A 193 0.42 3.12 -10.77
CA TYR A 193 -0.88 3.61 -11.23
C TYR A 193 -1.15 5.03 -10.72
N LEU A 194 -0.99 5.28 -9.42
CA LEU A 194 -1.21 6.60 -8.84
C LEU A 194 -0.23 7.65 -9.37
N ALA A 195 1.04 7.28 -9.59
CA ALA A 195 2.05 8.17 -10.14
C ALA A 195 1.77 8.52 -11.61
N LEU A 196 1.43 7.53 -12.44
CA LEU A 196 1.09 7.74 -13.84
C LEU A 196 -0.21 8.54 -13.99
N SER A 197 -1.21 8.26 -13.15
CA SER A 197 -2.45 9.04 -13.09
C SER A 197 -2.19 10.49 -12.67
N ALA A 198 -1.35 10.72 -11.65
CA ALA A 198 -0.94 12.06 -11.22
C ALA A 198 -0.17 12.82 -12.32
N ALA A 199 0.58 12.12 -13.17
CA ALA A 199 1.28 12.68 -14.31
C ALA A 199 0.37 12.91 -15.55
N GLY A 200 -0.92 12.57 -15.48
CA GLY A 200 -1.84 12.66 -16.60
C GLY A 200 -1.62 11.61 -17.70
N LEU A 201 -0.85 10.55 -17.41
CA LEU A 201 -0.52 9.47 -18.34
C LEU A 201 -1.52 8.32 -18.30
N MET A 202 -2.45 8.33 -17.33
CA MET A 202 -3.60 7.43 -17.29
C MET A 202 -4.88 8.25 -17.35
N ALA A 203 -5.91 7.72 -18.00
CA ALA A 203 -7.15 8.42 -18.31
C ALA A 203 -7.96 8.68 -17.03
N SER A 204 -7.58 9.71 -16.28
CA SER A 204 -8.40 10.21 -15.19
C SER A 204 -9.62 10.93 -15.77
N SER A 205 -10.76 10.23 -15.83
CA SER A 205 -12.06 10.88 -15.82
C SER A 205 -12.21 11.55 -14.45
N THR A 206 -11.63 12.75 -14.33
CA THR A 206 -12.09 13.75 -13.36
C THR A 206 -13.57 14.01 -13.59
#